data_AF-A0A086SYI5-F1
#
_entry.id   AF-A0A086SYI5-F1
#
_cell.length_a   1.000
_cell.length_b   1.000
_cell.length_c   1.000
_cell.angle_alpha   90.00
_cell.angle_beta   90.00
_cell.angle_gamma   90.00
#
_symmetry.space_group_name_H-M   'P 1'
#
loop_
_entity.id
_entity.type
_entity.pdbx_description
1 polymer ?
#
loop_
_entity_poly.entity_id
_entity_poly.type
_entity_poly.pdbx_seq_one_letter_code
_entity_poly.pdbx_strand_id
1 'polypeptide(L)'
;MRATIAYPALSAMAAAVYAIPQPRVAAVRRAENPTPACLPQDDPDPKARAAGVQTRNEGFIYGPSLIGEAAPFPNGTLGNARHEADMDIWRVDREEIDARVAKDVQAVQAAILASGGLDSMEAYATVLYEDQWKVSNPRSTAPGIMTNYTQDLLFSMERLSQNPYALGLVDPERELPFDLDDKVATEIAGVTLAELQSAGKLFYVDREPSHKTLDNCLDYTYEKTELEPKRYGAACSAYFFLHPESNDFLPLAIKTNTGADLTYTPLDEPNDWLLAKMMFNVNDMFHAQMLHLVITHDVSEGVHQAALHTLSEDHPIMVVLERLMLQGYSSRIVGEELCFNPGGHWDQLMCRDYVTESWPTAGKYQSSYLHTDLKARGLINDNNEYPFKAFPFFQDADVIHNAYRTFFQSFVDSYYETDAAVAEDHEVQSWFEEVTENAKVHDFPQVSSDSPVDKATLVDVLTHFGFIVSVSHHALNGGDPIGSKATLPFHLPALHAPLPKEKGVQDLVPFLPDAKQAVHYIGFIASFNRPFYETSERNLQNAFSAGDMLQRLNQATKDAADAFLSSMESLSNEVRSRTFDENGLSMGMPFIYRTLDPGYIPFFCAV
;
A
#
# COMPACT_ATOMS: atom_id res chain seq x y z
N MET A 1 -10.81 -25.61 -30.41
CA MET A 1 -10.09 -24.87 -31.47
C MET A 1 -10.27 -23.38 -31.21
N ARG A 2 -9.34 -22.79 -30.45
CA ARG A 2 -9.32 -21.36 -30.15
C ARG A 2 -8.13 -20.77 -30.89
N ALA A 3 -8.39 -19.73 -31.66
CA ALA A 3 -7.40 -19.05 -32.49
C ALA A 3 -6.39 -18.35 -31.58
N THR A 4 -5.12 -18.64 -31.82
CA THR A 4 -3.96 -18.02 -31.18
C THR A 4 -3.85 -16.57 -31.67
N ILE A 5 -4.30 -15.62 -30.87
CA ILE A 5 -3.93 -14.20 -31.05
C ILE A 5 -2.72 -13.99 -30.13
N ALA A 6 -1.54 -13.98 -30.73
CA ALA A 6 -0.31 -13.58 -30.06
C ALA A 6 -0.33 -12.06 -29.89
N TYR A 7 -0.47 -11.58 -28.65
CA TYR A 7 -0.27 -10.18 -28.29
C TYR A 7 1.21 -9.98 -27.91
N PRO A 8 1.94 -9.06 -28.56
CA PRO A 8 3.26 -8.69 -28.09
C PRO A 8 3.10 -7.64 -27.00
N ALA A 9 3.14 -8.08 -25.74
CA ALA A 9 3.37 -7.19 -24.62
C ALA A 9 4.77 -6.56 -24.76
N LEU A 10 4.84 -5.23 -24.64
CA LEU A 10 6.04 -4.42 -24.37
C LEU A 10 7.14 -4.29 -25.44
N SER A 11 6.96 -4.73 -26.69
CA SER A 11 7.93 -4.45 -27.78
C SER A 11 7.50 -3.38 -28.79
N ALA A 12 6.50 -2.54 -28.49
CA ALA A 12 6.03 -1.48 -29.39
C ALA A 12 6.07 -0.08 -28.75
N MET A 13 7.23 0.33 -28.23
CA MET A 13 7.56 1.76 -28.17
C MET A 13 8.11 2.19 -29.52
N ALA A 14 7.22 2.56 -30.45
CA ALA A 14 7.45 3.52 -31.55
C ALA A 14 6.30 3.46 -32.56
N ALA A 15 5.24 4.23 -32.34
CA ALA A 15 4.43 4.79 -33.43
C ALA A 15 3.63 5.98 -32.88
N ALA A 16 4.18 7.18 -33.04
CA ALA A 16 3.48 8.43 -32.80
C ALA A 16 2.36 8.60 -33.84
N VAL A 17 1.13 8.81 -33.37
CA VAL A 17 0.08 9.44 -34.17
C VAL A 17 -0.18 10.81 -33.55
N TYR A 18 0.13 11.85 -34.32
CA TYR A 18 -0.18 13.23 -33.97
C TYR A 18 -1.70 13.41 -33.90
N ALA A 19 -2.23 13.54 -32.69
CA ALA A 19 -3.54 14.15 -32.45
C ALA A 19 -3.33 15.57 -31.90
N ILE A 20 -4.11 16.50 -32.46
CA ILE A 20 -4.11 17.95 -32.16
C ILE A 20 -4.35 18.16 -30.65
N PRO A 21 -3.75 19.18 -30.00
CA PRO A 21 -3.90 19.38 -28.57
C PRO A 21 -5.37 19.69 -28.24
N GLN A 22 -6.06 18.71 -27.63
CA GLN A 22 -7.32 18.97 -26.95
C GLN A 22 -7.00 19.70 -25.63
N PRO A 23 -7.79 20.71 -25.24
CA PRO A 23 -7.58 21.42 -24.00
C PRO A 23 -7.60 20.44 -22.82
N ARG A 24 -6.53 20.49 -22.03
CA ARG A 24 -6.30 19.71 -20.81
C ARG A 24 -7.30 20.15 -19.72
N VAL A 25 -8.50 19.59 -19.72
CA VAL A 25 -9.43 19.68 -18.59
C VAL A 25 -9.95 18.29 -18.31
N ALA A 26 -9.77 17.87 -17.06
CA ALA A 26 -10.11 16.59 -16.51
C ALA A 26 -11.62 16.26 -16.60
N ALA A 27 -11.85 14.95 -16.67
CA ALA A 27 -13.03 14.22 -16.26
C ALA A 27 -14.26 14.33 -17.16
N VAL A 28 -14.86 13.16 -17.40
CA VAL A 28 -16.32 13.02 -17.32
C VAL A 28 -16.70 13.52 -15.93
N ARG A 29 -16.85 14.85 -15.76
CA ARG A 29 -17.43 15.41 -14.55
C ARG A 29 -18.80 14.76 -14.43
N ARG A 30 -19.06 14.07 -13.32
CA ARG A 30 -20.44 13.94 -12.82
C ARG A 30 -21.05 15.33 -12.94
N ALA A 31 -22.22 15.44 -13.58
CA ALA A 31 -22.85 16.73 -13.82
C ALA A 31 -22.77 17.57 -12.54
N GLU A 32 -22.26 18.80 -12.64
CA GLU A 32 -22.12 19.69 -11.49
C GLU A 32 -23.49 19.76 -10.79
N ASN A 33 -23.57 19.19 -9.59
CA ASN A 33 -24.78 19.22 -8.78
C ASN A 33 -24.57 20.28 -7.69
N PRO A 34 -25.08 21.52 -7.88
CA PRO A 34 -24.92 22.58 -6.89
C PRO A 34 -25.85 22.40 -5.70
N THR A 35 -26.66 21.32 -5.66
CA THR A 35 -27.62 21.07 -4.57
C THR A 35 -26.86 20.89 -3.25
N PRO A 36 -27.21 21.69 -2.22
CA PRO A 36 -26.64 21.51 -0.89
C PRO A 36 -26.91 20.09 -0.37
N ALA A 37 -25.89 19.47 0.23
CA ALA A 37 -26.04 18.18 0.85
C ALA A 37 -26.92 18.29 2.10
N CYS A 38 -27.80 17.31 2.32
CA CYS A 38 -28.70 17.27 3.46
C CYS A 38 -28.96 15.83 3.93
N LEU A 39 -29.30 15.71 5.21
CA LEU A 39 -29.72 14.46 5.83
C LEU A 39 -31.13 14.08 5.35
N PRO A 40 -31.48 12.79 5.29
CA PRO A 40 -32.79 12.35 4.83
C PRO A 40 -33.96 12.95 5.65
N GLN A 41 -33.76 13.20 6.94
CA GLN A 41 -34.76 13.83 7.82
C GLN A 41 -35.01 15.31 7.53
N ASP A 42 -34.06 15.98 6.85
CA ASP A 42 -34.12 17.41 6.53
C ASP A 42 -34.39 17.66 5.04
N ASP A 43 -34.55 16.60 4.24
CA ASP A 43 -34.71 16.69 2.80
C ASP A 43 -36.07 17.30 2.42
N PRO A 44 -36.11 18.37 1.59
CA PRO A 44 -37.37 18.97 1.15
C PRO A 44 -38.15 18.09 0.15
N ASP A 45 -37.52 17.11 -0.49
CA ASP A 45 -38.15 16.15 -1.41
C ASP A 45 -37.73 14.70 -1.12
N PRO A 46 -38.20 14.11 0.00
CA PRO A 46 -37.83 12.76 0.39
C PRO A 46 -38.30 11.70 -0.62
N LYS A 47 -39.28 12.00 -1.48
CA LYS A 47 -39.74 11.09 -2.54
C LYS A 47 -38.74 11.02 -3.68
N ALA A 48 -38.25 12.17 -4.15
CA ALA A 48 -37.20 12.20 -5.17
C ALA A 48 -35.90 11.57 -4.65
N ARG A 49 -35.54 11.85 -3.38
CA ARG A 49 -34.40 11.23 -2.70
C ARG A 49 -34.49 9.71 -2.72
N ALA A 50 -35.59 9.15 -2.22
CA ALA A 50 -35.83 7.70 -2.19
C ALA A 50 -35.83 7.08 -3.60
N ALA A 51 -36.43 7.75 -4.59
CA ALA A 51 -36.41 7.29 -5.98
C ALA A 51 -35.00 7.27 -6.58
N GLY A 52 -34.15 8.24 -6.23
CA GLY A 52 -32.75 8.28 -6.62
C GLY A 52 -31.94 7.15 -6.00
N VAL A 53 -32.10 6.91 -4.70
CA VAL A 53 -31.50 5.76 -4.00
C VAL A 53 -31.95 4.44 -4.64
N GLN A 54 -33.25 4.27 -4.89
CA GLN A 54 -33.77 3.07 -5.55
C GLN A 54 -33.17 2.88 -6.95
N THR A 55 -33.07 3.95 -7.75
CA THR A 55 -32.46 3.88 -9.09
C THR A 55 -31.01 3.43 -9.03
N ARG A 56 -30.23 3.92 -8.05
CA ARG A 56 -28.86 3.45 -7.83
C ARG A 56 -28.82 2.01 -7.35
N ASN A 57 -29.67 1.64 -6.39
CA ASN A 57 -29.75 0.28 -5.87
C ASN A 57 -30.06 -0.76 -6.98
N GLU A 58 -30.93 -0.42 -7.93
CA GLU A 58 -31.24 -1.29 -9.08
C GLU A 58 -30.14 -1.29 -10.15
N GLY A 59 -29.41 -0.18 -10.30
CA GLY A 59 -28.41 0.00 -11.34
C GLY A 59 -27.00 -0.48 -10.96
N PHE A 60 -26.65 -0.46 -9.68
CA PHE A 60 -25.45 -1.08 -9.13
C PHE A 60 -25.79 -2.50 -8.69
N ILE A 61 -24.94 -3.46 -9.06
CA ILE A 61 -25.10 -4.86 -8.69
C ILE A 61 -23.77 -5.35 -8.13
N TYR A 62 -23.80 -6.13 -7.06
CA TYR A 62 -22.62 -6.87 -6.60
C TYR A 62 -22.23 -7.94 -7.63
N GLY A 63 -21.18 -7.64 -8.38
CA GLY A 63 -20.58 -8.55 -9.35
C GLY A 63 -19.58 -9.50 -8.72
N PRO A 64 -18.98 -10.39 -9.54
CA PRO A 64 -17.86 -11.21 -9.10
C PRO A 64 -16.68 -10.32 -8.65
N SER A 65 -15.92 -10.83 -7.70
CA SER A 65 -14.65 -10.23 -7.26
C SER A 65 -13.63 -10.26 -8.41
N LEU A 66 -12.69 -9.31 -8.40
CA LEU A 66 -11.55 -9.24 -9.34
C LEU A 66 -10.24 -9.54 -8.59
N ILE A 67 -9.27 -10.20 -9.21
CA ILE A 67 -7.98 -10.52 -8.55
C ILE A 67 -8.16 -11.40 -7.29
N GLY A 68 -8.76 -12.59 -7.47
CA GLY A 68 -9.07 -13.50 -6.35
C GLY A 68 -10.47 -13.28 -5.78
N GLU A 69 -10.81 -13.99 -4.71
CA GLU A 69 -12.12 -13.91 -4.06
C GLU A 69 -12.05 -13.06 -2.78
N ALA A 70 -12.40 -11.77 -2.91
CA ALA A 70 -12.47 -10.80 -1.82
C ALA A 70 -13.80 -10.03 -1.88
N ALA A 71 -13.76 -8.70 -1.79
CA ALA A 71 -14.95 -7.87 -1.94
C ALA A 71 -15.54 -7.99 -3.36
N PRO A 72 -16.88 -7.98 -3.51
CA PRO A 72 -17.54 -7.92 -4.82
C PRO A 72 -17.14 -6.65 -5.58
N PHE A 73 -17.21 -6.71 -6.90
CA PHE A 73 -16.91 -5.57 -7.77
C PHE A 73 -18.19 -4.99 -8.40
N PRO A 74 -18.31 -3.66 -8.60
CA PRO A 74 -19.52 -3.08 -9.18
C PRO A 74 -19.84 -3.62 -10.59
N ASN A 75 -21.11 -3.99 -10.78
CA ASN A 75 -21.67 -4.46 -12.04
C ASN A 75 -23.07 -3.85 -12.23
N GLY A 76 -23.81 -4.28 -13.25
CA GLY A 76 -25.08 -3.69 -13.64
C GLY A 76 -24.91 -2.45 -14.52
N THR A 77 -26.00 -1.78 -14.88
CA THR A 77 -25.95 -0.64 -15.81
C THR A 77 -25.14 0.52 -15.24
N LEU A 78 -25.33 0.88 -13.97
CA LEU A 78 -24.60 1.98 -13.33
C LEU A 78 -23.23 1.54 -12.84
N GLY A 79 -23.06 0.29 -12.38
CA GLY A 79 -21.73 -0.24 -12.04
C GLY A 79 -20.80 -0.26 -13.24
N ASN A 80 -21.29 -0.71 -14.40
CA ASN A 80 -20.51 -0.70 -15.64
C ASN A 80 -20.18 0.70 -16.14
N ALA A 81 -21.11 1.65 -16.01
CA ALA A 81 -20.84 3.04 -16.34
C ALA A 81 -19.82 3.67 -15.38
N ARG A 82 -19.85 3.31 -14.09
CA ARG A 82 -18.93 3.83 -13.07
C ARG A 82 -17.51 3.39 -13.33
N HIS A 83 -17.24 2.09 -13.47
CA HIS A 83 -15.86 1.63 -13.65
C HIS A 83 -15.28 2.05 -15.01
N GLU A 84 -16.08 2.17 -16.08
CA GLU A 84 -15.62 2.75 -17.34
C GLU A 84 -15.25 4.24 -17.19
N ALA A 85 -16.04 5.02 -16.45
CA ALA A 85 -15.72 6.43 -16.19
C ALA A 85 -14.44 6.58 -15.37
N ASP A 86 -14.24 5.74 -14.35
CA ASP A 86 -12.99 5.73 -13.57
C ASP A 86 -11.80 5.33 -14.45
N MET A 87 -11.96 4.34 -15.34
CA MET A 87 -10.95 3.94 -16.33
C MET A 87 -10.61 5.04 -17.34
N ASP A 88 -11.59 5.82 -17.80
CA ASP A 88 -11.35 6.94 -18.72
C ASP A 88 -10.46 8.01 -18.09
N ILE A 89 -10.70 8.33 -16.81
CA ILE A 89 -9.85 9.30 -16.07
C ILE A 89 -8.46 8.69 -15.84
N TRP A 90 -8.39 7.42 -15.43
CA TRP A 90 -7.12 6.73 -15.19
C TRP A 90 -6.26 6.65 -16.45
N ARG A 91 -6.87 6.39 -17.62
CA ARG A 91 -6.16 6.30 -18.92
C ARG A 91 -5.41 7.59 -19.26
N VAL A 92 -5.95 8.75 -18.93
CA VAL A 92 -5.26 10.04 -19.12
C VAL A 92 -4.00 10.13 -18.27
N ASP A 93 -4.09 9.75 -17.00
CA ASP A 93 -2.92 9.73 -16.11
C ASP A 93 -1.91 8.67 -16.56
N ARG A 94 -2.40 7.54 -17.09
CA ARG A 94 -1.60 6.43 -17.62
C ARG A 94 -0.76 6.86 -18.83
N GLU A 95 -1.36 7.56 -19.79
CA GLU A 95 -0.64 8.07 -20.97
C GLU A 95 0.50 9.02 -20.57
N GLU A 96 0.26 9.91 -19.60
CA GLU A 96 1.27 10.85 -19.10
C GLU A 96 2.42 10.10 -18.41
N ILE A 97 2.15 9.14 -17.51
CA ILE A 97 3.23 8.40 -16.82
C ILE A 97 4.01 7.50 -17.79
N ASP A 98 3.35 6.83 -18.75
CA ASP A 98 4.04 6.00 -19.74
C ASP A 98 5.00 6.83 -20.59
N ALA A 99 4.60 8.04 -20.99
CA ALA A 99 5.46 8.95 -21.75
C ALA A 99 6.69 9.41 -20.94
N ARG A 100 6.57 9.49 -19.61
CA ARG A 100 7.69 9.82 -18.71
C ARG A 100 8.63 8.64 -18.55
N VAL A 101 8.08 7.46 -18.25
CA VAL A 101 8.84 6.21 -18.13
C VAL A 101 9.59 5.90 -19.41
N ALA A 102 8.98 6.10 -20.58
CA ALA A 102 9.64 5.90 -21.89
C ALA A 102 10.93 6.70 -22.05
N LYS A 103 10.93 7.97 -21.60
CA LYS A 103 12.11 8.85 -21.68
C LYS A 103 13.21 8.37 -20.75
N ASP A 104 12.85 8.00 -19.52
CA ASP A 104 13.81 7.53 -18.52
C ASP A 104 14.40 6.16 -18.89
N VAL A 105 13.59 5.25 -19.45
CA VAL A 105 14.04 3.96 -19.98
C VAL A 105 15.09 4.15 -21.08
N GLN A 106 14.89 5.09 -22.00
CA GLN A 106 15.89 5.40 -23.02
C GLN A 106 17.20 5.92 -22.42
N ALA A 107 17.10 6.80 -21.41
CA ALA A 107 18.26 7.36 -20.74
C ALA A 107 19.09 6.29 -20.00
N VAL A 108 18.44 5.44 -19.21
CA VAL A 108 19.12 4.39 -18.44
C VAL A 108 19.71 3.31 -19.34
N GLN A 109 19.04 2.95 -20.44
CA GLN A 109 19.59 2.02 -21.44
C GLN A 109 20.88 2.56 -22.05
N ALA A 110 20.93 3.86 -22.37
CA ALA A 110 22.15 4.50 -22.86
C ALA A 110 23.26 4.52 -21.79
N ALA A 111 22.92 4.76 -20.52
CA ALA A 111 23.86 4.73 -19.41
C ALA A 111 24.47 3.32 -19.21
N ILE A 112 23.65 2.27 -19.24
CA ILE A 112 24.10 0.88 -19.14
C ILE A 112 25.05 0.51 -20.29
N LEU A 113 24.73 0.94 -21.52
CA LEU A 113 25.63 0.69 -22.66
C LEU A 113 26.97 1.43 -22.51
N ALA A 114 26.94 2.66 -21.99
CA ALA A 114 28.13 3.46 -21.76
C ALA A 114 29.01 2.93 -20.62
N SER A 115 28.41 2.32 -19.58
CA SER A 115 29.14 1.71 -18.46
C SER A 115 29.73 0.34 -18.79
N GLY A 116 29.33 -0.29 -19.91
CA GLY A 116 29.75 -1.65 -20.26
C GLY A 116 28.85 -2.76 -19.71
N GLY A 117 27.69 -2.42 -19.15
CA GLY A 117 26.73 -3.37 -18.59
C GLY A 117 26.53 -3.24 -17.08
N LEU A 118 25.94 -4.29 -16.49
CA LEU A 118 25.74 -4.45 -15.06
C LEU A 118 26.46 -5.73 -14.61
N ASP A 119 27.66 -5.61 -14.06
CA ASP A 119 28.56 -6.73 -13.74
C ASP A 119 28.94 -6.81 -12.26
N SER A 120 28.39 -5.93 -11.43
CA SER A 120 28.68 -5.83 -10.00
C SER A 120 27.50 -5.20 -9.26
N MET A 121 27.35 -5.48 -7.96
CA MET A 121 26.34 -4.85 -7.10
C MET A 121 26.38 -3.31 -7.18
N GLU A 122 27.59 -2.74 -7.26
CA GLU A 122 27.81 -1.30 -7.40
C GLU A 122 27.27 -0.76 -8.72
N ALA A 123 27.46 -1.47 -9.83
CA ALA A 123 26.90 -1.07 -11.12
C ALA A 123 25.36 -1.03 -11.08
N TYR A 124 24.71 -1.95 -10.37
CA TYR A 124 23.26 -1.86 -10.15
C TYR A 124 22.88 -0.65 -9.32
N ALA A 125 23.62 -0.35 -8.25
CA ALA A 125 23.29 0.76 -7.35
C ALA A 125 23.52 2.14 -8.00
N THR A 126 24.52 2.25 -8.88
CA THR A 126 24.93 3.52 -9.50
C THR A 126 24.31 3.71 -10.87
N VAL A 127 24.60 2.85 -11.85
CA VAL A 127 24.21 3.04 -13.25
C VAL A 127 22.70 3.10 -13.44
N LEU A 128 21.93 2.35 -12.64
CA LEU A 128 20.47 2.32 -12.74
C LEU A 128 19.79 3.56 -12.14
N TYR A 129 20.46 4.33 -11.27
CA TYR A 129 19.79 5.35 -10.45
C TYR A 129 20.48 6.72 -10.45
N GLU A 130 21.81 6.79 -10.55
CA GLU A 130 22.53 8.05 -10.62
C GLU A 130 22.16 8.82 -11.89
N ASP A 131 21.58 10.00 -11.68
CA ASP A 131 21.06 10.87 -12.74
C ASP A 131 20.00 10.19 -13.65
N GLN A 132 19.37 9.11 -13.20
CA GLN A 132 18.30 8.41 -13.92
C GLN A 132 16.91 8.72 -13.37
N TRP A 133 15.87 8.28 -14.08
CA TRP A 133 14.45 8.36 -13.67
C TRP A 133 13.93 9.76 -13.34
N LYS A 134 14.58 10.81 -13.87
CA LYS A 134 14.31 12.21 -13.48
C LYS A 134 12.91 12.68 -13.84
N VAL A 135 12.24 12.04 -14.80
CA VAL A 135 10.95 12.50 -15.30
C VAL A 135 9.78 11.74 -14.68
N SER A 136 9.93 10.44 -14.48
CA SER A 136 8.95 9.53 -13.87
C SER A 136 9.09 9.44 -12.34
N ASN A 137 10.29 9.65 -11.80
CA ASN A 137 10.58 9.75 -10.37
C ASN A 137 11.43 10.98 -10.05
N PRO A 138 10.86 12.20 -10.10
CA PRO A 138 11.61 13.45 -9.90
C PRO A 138 12.17 13.63 -8.48
N ARG A 139 11.72 12.84 -7.50
CA ARG A 139 12.30 12.82 -6.14
C ARG A 139 13.53 11.92 -6.05
N SER A 140 13.90 11.22 -7.13
CA SER A 140 14.96 10.20 -7.18
C SER A 140 14.71 9.07 -6.18
N THR A 141 15.69 8.19 -5.94
CA THR A 141 15.63 7.28 -4.79
C THR A 141 15.76 8.07 -3.49
N ALA A 142 15.21 7.54 -2.39
CA ALA A 142 15.33 8.16 -1.08
C ALA A 142 16.82 8.20 -0.68
N PRO A 143 17.35 9.37 -0.28
CA PRO A 143 18.74 9.48 0.13
C PRO A 143 19.08 8.43 1.19
N GLY A 144 20.21 7.74 1.00
CA GLY A 144 20.65 6.64 1.88
C GLY A 144 20.29 5.25 1.37
N ILE A 145 19.17 5.05 0.66
CA ILE A 145 18.75 3.72 0.19
C ILE A 145 19.82 3.08 -0.70
N MET A 146 20.35 3.82 -1.66
CA MET A 146 21.33 3.27 -2.60
C MET A 146 22.75 3.18 -2.03
N THR A 147 23.08 3.99 -1.03
CA THR A 147 24.45 4.06 -0.47
C THR A 147 24.63 3.17 0.75
N ASN A 148 23.53 2.84 1.46
CA ASN A 148 23.57 2.17 2.76
C ASN A 148 22.82 0.82 2.76
N TYR A 149 22.36 0.30 1.61
CA TYR A 149 21.51 -0.91 1.53
C TYR A 149 22.12 -2.16 2.16
N THR A 150 23.43 -2.22 2.34
CA THR A 150 24.10 -3.35 3.00
C THR A 150 24.01 -3.29 4.53
N GLN A 151 23.61 -2.16 5.12
CA GLN A 151 23.54 -2.00 6.58
C GLN A 151 22.36 -2.75 7.19
N ASP A 152 22.59 -3.36 8.35
CA ASP A 152 21.56 -4.09 9.10
C ASP A 152 20.51 -3.17 9.72
N LEU A 153 20.91 -1.98 10.16
CA LEU A 153 19.99 -0.96 10.64
C LEU A 153 19.05 -0.47 9.52
N LEU A 154 19.52 -0.41 8.27
CA LEU A 154 18.65 -0.07 7.13
C LEU A 154 17.57 -1.13 6.97
N PHE A 155 18.00 -2.38 6.81
CA PHE A 155 17.13 -3.53 6.57
C PHE A 155 16.05 -3.73 7.65
N SER A 156 16.44 -3.60 8.92
CA SER A 156 15.49 -3.69 10.05
C SER A 156 14.55 -2.51 10.09
N MET A 157 15.04 -1.28 9.92
CA MET A 157 14.17 -0.09 10.01
C MET A 157 13.16 0.01 8.87
N GLU A 158 13.36 -0.67 7.74
CA GLU A 158 12.32 -0.81 6.70
C GLU A 158 11.03 -1.44 7.24
N ARG A 159 11.12 -2.31 8.26
CA ARG A 159 9.96 -2.96 8.90
C ARG A 159 9.15 -2.00 9.78
N LEU A 160 9.72 -0.83 10.11
CA LEU A 160 9.08 0.25 10.86
C LEU A 160 8.79 1.48 9.98
N SER A 161 8.94 1.34 8.66
CA SER A 161 8.79 2.45 7.72
C SER A 161 8.20 2.02 6.37
N GLN A 162 8.99 1.33 5.54
CA GLN A 162 8.69 1.00 4.14
C GLN A 162 7.62 -0.07 3.96
N ASN A 163 7.63 -1.09 4.82
CA ASN A 163 6.58 -2.10 4.89
C ASN A 163 6.27 -2.40 6.36
N PRO A 164 5.38 -1.59 6.98
CA PRO A 164 5.15 -1.58 8.41
C PRO A 164 4.10 -2.59 8.88
N TYR A 165 3.54 -3.42 8.00
CA TYR A 165 2.40 -4.30 8.29
C TYR A 165 2.78 -5.75 8.60
N ALA A 166 4.03 -6.16 8.36
CA ALA A 166 4.46 -7.54 8.55
C ALA A 166 5.03 -7.84 9.95
N LEU A 167 5.59 -6.84 10.63
CA LEU A 167 6.31 -7.02 11.90
C LEU A 167 5.34 -7.24 13.07
N GLY A 168 5.65 -8.20 13.94
CA GLY A 168 5.00 -8.39 15.24
C GLY A 168 6.00 -8.60 16.37
N LEU A 169 5.56 -8.39 17.61
CA LEU A 169 6.28 -8.76 18.84
C LEU A 169 6.14 -10.27 19.08
N VAL A 170 7.24 -10.96 19.39
CA VAL A 170 7.17 -12.35 19.83
C VAL A 170 6.56 -12.38 21.23
N ASP A 171 5.35 -12.92 21.32
CA ASP A 171 4.61 -13.07 22.56
C ASP A 171 5.43 -13.86 23.60
N PRO A 172 5.71 -13.29 24.80
CA PRO A 172 6.46 -13.98 25.86
C PRO A 172 5.83 -15.30 26.32
N GLU A 173 4.55 -15.51 26.06
CA GLU A 173 3.81 -16.71 26.46
C GLU A 173 3.73 -17.78 25.36
N ARG A 174 4.25 -17.50 24.15
CA ARG A 174 4.21 -18.44 23.00
C ARG A 174 5.56 -19.10 22.75
N GLU A 175 5.51 -20.21 22.03
CA GLU A 175 6.72 -20.84 21.49
C GLU A 175 7.40 -19.92 20.47
N LEU A 176 8.72 -20.05 20.37
CA LEU A 176 9.53 -19.30 19.42
C LEU A 176 9.15 -19.71 17.98
N PRO A 177 8.96 -18.73 17.06
CA PRO A 177 8.69 -19.02 15.65
C PRO A 177 9.64 -20.03 14.96
N PHE A 178 10.94 -20.01 15.29
CA PHE A 178 11.91 -21.03 14.88
C PHE A 178 13.11 -21.07 15.83
N ASP A 179 13.81 -22.20 15.87
CA ASP A 179 14.98 -22.38 16.72
C ASP A 179 16.20 -21.57 16.22
N LEU A 180 16.91 -20.93 17.16
CA LEU A 180 18.22 -20.33 16.95
C LEU A 180 19.15 -20.73 18.10
N ASP A 181 20.39 -21.12 17.81
CA ASP A 181 21.36 -21.50 18.86
C ASP A 181 21.59 -20.31 19.81
N ASP A 182 21.39 -20.53 21.11
CA ASP A 182 21.59 -19.51 22.15
C ASP A 182 22.98 -18.88 22.12
N LYS A 183 24.01 -19.61 21.70
CA LYS A 183 25.36 -19.06 21.55
C LYS A 183 25.42 -18.03 20.43
N VAL A 184 24.74 -18.30 19.31
CA VAL A 184 24.65 -17.38 18.18
C VAL A 184 23.87 -16.14 18.58
N ALA A 185 22.72 -16.31 19.24
CA ALA A 185 21.95 -15.19 19.77
C ALA A 185 22.78 -14.35 20.76
N THR A 186 23.50 -14.99 21.68
CA THR A 186 24.35 -14.30 22.68
C THR A 186 25.52 -13.57 22.03
N GLU A 187 26.12 -14.13 20.98
CA GLU A 187 27.24 -13.50 20.27
C GLU A 187 26.81 -12.24 19.50
N ILE A 188 25.58 -12.21 18.97
CA ILE A 188 25.03 -11.08 18.22
C ILE A 188 24.40 -10.03 19.16
N ALA A 189 23.56 -10.48 20.09
CA ALA A 189 22.70 -9.63 20.91
C ALA A 189 23.21 -9.40 22.35
N GLY A 190 24.25 -10.13 22.77
CA GLY A 190 24.76 -10.13 24.15
C GLY A 190 23.91 -10.94 25.14
N VAL A 191 22.77 -11.48 24.71
CA VAL A 191 21.81 -12.25 25.52
C VAL A 191 21.17 -13.36 24.68
N THR A 192 20.54 -14.32 25.33
CA THR A 192 19.85 -15.44 24.67
C THR A 192 18.54 -15.01 24.00
N LEU A 193 18.01 -15.86 23.11
CA LEU A 193 16.74 -15.61 22.43
C LEU A 193 15.57 -15.56 23.43
N ALA A 194 15.58 -16.46 24.43
CA ALA A 194 14.58 -16.50 25.50
C ALA A 194 14.62 -15.24 26.39
N GLU A 195 15.81 -14.69 26.68
CA GLU A 195 15.94 -13.43 27.42
C GLU A 195 15.35 -12.26 26.62
N LEU A 196 15.61 -12.17 25.31
CA LEU A 196 15.01 -11.14 24.45
C LEU A 196 13.47 -11.27 24.42
N GLN A 197 12.96 -12.48 24.25
CA GLN A 197 11.53 -12.75 24.24
C GLN A 197 10.87 -12.35 25.58
N SER A 198 11.41 -12.83 26.70
CA SER A 198 10.87 -12.53 28.04
C SER A 198 10.90 -11.05 28.39
N ALA A 199 11.84 -10.29 27.81
CA ALA A 199 11.95 -8.85 27.98
C ALA A 199 11.05 -8.04 27.03
N GLY A 200 10.29 -8.68 26.14
CA GLY A 200 9.49 -7.99 25.11
C GLY A 200 10.37 -7.26 24.09
N LYS A 201 11.56 -7.79 23.80
CA LYS A 201 12.56 -7.20 22.90
C LYS A 201 12.83 -8.04 21.66
N LEU A 202 12.12 -9.15 21.47
CA LEU A 202 12.20 -9.99 20.28
C LEU A 202 10.98 -9.75 19.39
N PHE A 203 11.24 -9.47 18.12
CA PHE A 203 10.23 -9.22 17.10
C PHE A 203 10.43 -10.21 15.95
N TYR A 204 9.38 -10.41 15.15
CA TYR A 204 9.39 -11.41 14.12
C TYR A 204 8.55 -11.01 12.91
N VAL A 205 8.93 -11.57 11.76
CA VAL A 205 8.09 -11.71 10.58
C VAL A 205 8.05 -13.19 10.27
N ASP A 206 6.86 -13.80 10.31
CA ASP A 206 6.65 -15.23 10.11
C ASP A 206 6.08 -15.50 8.73
N ARG A 207 6.72 -16.43 8.02
CA ARG A 207 6.35 -16.92 6.70
C ARG A 207 6.51 -18.43 6.60
N GLU A 208 6.52 -19.12 7.74
CA GLU A 208 6.61 -20.57 7.75
C GLU A 208 5.32 -21.16 7.14
N PRO A 209 5.42 -22.03 6.12
CA PRO A 209 4.25 -22.55 5.42
C PRO A 209 3.32 -23.41 6.30
N SER A 210 3.86 -24.17 7.25
CA SER A 210 3.08 -25.02 8.16
C SER A 210 2.25 -24.23 9.17
N HIS A 211 2.64 -23.00 9.49
CA HIS A 211 1.89 -22.05 10.31
C HIS A 211 0.66 -21.49 9.59
N LYS A 212 0.39 -21.93 8.34
CA LYS A 212 -0.67 -21.41 7.47
C LYS A 212 -0.65 -19.88 7.45
N THR A 213 0.55 -19.34 7.28
CA THR A 213 0.73 -17.91 7.01
C THR A 213 0.20 -17.61 5.60
N LEU A 214 -0.17 -16.35 5.35
CA LEU A 214 -0.84 -15.92 4.12
C LEU A 214 0.03 -16.07 2.86
N ASP A 215 1.31 -16.43 3.00
CA ASP A 215 2.34 -16.36 1.96
C ASP A 215 2.59 -17.68 1.19
N ASN A 216 1.68 -18.67 1.28
CA ASN A 216 1.84 -20.00 0.64
C ASN A 216 2.12 -19.94 -0.87
N CYS A 217 1.83 -18.82 -1.52
CA CYS A 217 2.04 -18.58 -2.95
C CYS A 217 3.50 -18.68 -3.42
N LEU A 218 4.49 -18.48 -2.55
CA LEU A 218 5.91 -18.53 -2.93
C LEU A 218 6.49 -19.96 -2.95
N ASP A 219 5.85 -20.90 -2.24
CA ASP A 219 6.25 -22.31 -2.18
C ASP A 219 5.60 -23.14 -3.30
N TYR A 220 4.63 -22.57 -4.03
CA TYR A 220 4.16 -23.14 -5.28
C TYR A 220 5.25 -22.96 -6.33
N THR A 221 5.87 -24.06 -6.71
CA THR A 221 6.64 -24.21 -7.94
C THR A 221 5.79 -23.77 -9.13
N TYR A 222 5.74 -22.47 -9.43
CA TYR A 222 5.25 -21.84 -10.66
C TYR A 222 4.33 -22.73 -11.50
N GLU A 223 3.21 -23.21 -10.94
CA GLU A 223 2.26 -24.03 -11.70
C GLU A 223 1.41 -23.07 -12.53
N LYS A 224 2.03 -22.49 -13.58
CA LYS A 224 1.39 -22.16 -14.87
C LYS A 224 2.27 -21.49 -15.92
N THR A 225 3.57 -21.32 -15.71
CA THR A 225 4.42 -20.83 -16.80
C THR A 225 5.68 -21.67 -16.94
N GLU A 226 5.72 -22.54 -17.94
CA GLU A 226 6.95 -23.09 -18.55
C GLU A 226 7.81 -21.98 -19.21
N LEU A 227 7.67 -20.72 -18.77
CA LEU A 227 8.27 -19.55 -19.38
C LEU A 227 9.69 -19.39 -18.84
N GLU A 228 10.66 -19.42 -19.75
CA GLU A 228 12.02 -19.00 -19.46
C GLU A 228 12.10 -17.45 -19.48
N PRO A 229 12.92 -16.84 -18.61
CA PRO A 229 13.80 -17.51 -17.66
C PRO A 229 13.11 -17.82 -16.32
N LYS A 230 13.50 -18.91 -15.68
CA LYS A 230 13.03 -19.27 -14.33
C LYS A 230 13.27 -18.15 -13.31
N ARG A 231 12.41 -18.12 -12.30
CA ARG A 231 12.47 -17.22 -11.14
C ARG A 231 12.45 -18.05 -9.87
N TYR A 232 13.07 -17.53 -8.81
CA TYR A 232 13.21 -18.22 -7.54
C TYR A 232 12.87 -17.27 -6.39
N GLY A 233 12.38 -17.82 -5.29
CA GLY A 233 12.08 -17.11 -4.05
C GLY A 233 12.21 -18.04 -2.87
N ALA A 234 12.34 -17.47 -1.68
CA ALA A 234 12.26 -18.20 -0.41
C ALA A 234 10.87 -18.05 0.22
N ALA A 235 10.68 -18.53 1.45
CA ALA A 235 9.55 -18.18 2.30
C ALA A 235 10.08 -17.66 3.65
N CYS A 236 10.89 -16.59 3.60
CA CYS A 236 11.75 -16.20 4.70
C CYS A 236 11.00 -15.77 5.96
N SER A 237 11.27 -16.44 7.08
CA SER A 237 10.97 -15.91 8.41
C SER A 237 12.19 -15.22 8.98
N ALA A 238 12.00 -14.15 9.74
CA ALA A 238 13.10 -13.38 10.32
C ALA A 238 12.84 -12.98 11.76
N TYR A 239 13.90 -13.00 12.56
CA TYR A 239 13.94 -12.37 13.88
C TYR A 239 14.59 -11.00 13.80
N PHE A 240 14.02 -10.07 14.54
CA PHE A 240 14.57 -8.74 14.81
C PHE A 240 14.55 -8.52 16.32
N PHE A 241 15.39 -7.63 16.83
CA PHE A 241 15.45 -7.38 18.26
C PHE A 241 15.82 -5.93 18.58
N LEU A 242 15.46 -5.51 19.80
CA LEU A 242 16.00 -4.29 20.39
C LEU A 242 17.28 -4.62 21.15
N HIS A 243 18.42 -4.13 20.65
CA HIS A 243 19.71 -4.40 21.25
C HIS A 243 19.74 -3.93 22.71
N PRO A 244 20.11 -4.77 23.70
CA PRO A 244 20.01 -4.42 25.12
C PRO A 244 20.75 -3.15 25.53
N GLU A 245 21.93 -2.89 24.94
CA GLU A 245 22.74 -1.71 25.25
C GLU A 245 22.42 -0.49 24.38
N SER A 246 22.51 -0.62 23.04
CA SER A 246 22.28 0.54 22.16
C SER A 246 20.82 0.91 22.02
N ASN A 247 19.87 -0.02 22.25
CA ASN A 247 18.44 0.10 21.94
C ASN A 247 18.15 0.32 20.43
N ASP A 248 19.07 -0.06 19.55
CA ASP A 248 18.80 -0.10 18.12
C ASP A 248 17.91 -1.31 17.78
N PHE A 249 17.00 -1.12 16.83
CA PHE A 249 16.23 -2.20 16.24
C PHE A 249 17.08 -2.84 15.15
N LEU A 250 17.43 -4.12 15.29
CA LEU A 250 18.39 -4.82 14.43
C LEU A 250 17.89 -6.20 14.02
N PRO A 251 18.30 -6.74 12.86
CA PRO A 251 18.03 -8.12 12.48
C PRO A 251 18.90 -9.08 13.30
N LEU A 252 18.36 -10.26 13.60
CA LEU A 252 19.04 -11.31 14.35
C LEU A 252 19.28 -12.57 13.51
N ALA A 253 18.26 -13.05 12.82
CA ALA A 253 18.35 -14.25 11.98
C ALA A 253 17.30 -14.24 10.86
N ILE A 254 17.61 -14.90 9.75
CA ILE A 254 16.69 -15.12 8.62
C ILE A 254 16.73 -16.61 8.25
N LYS A 255 15.57 -17.27 8.29
CA LYS A 255 15.40 -18.68 7.92
C LYS A 255 14.66 -18.78 6.59
N THR A 256 15.14 -19.59 5.64
CA THR A 256 14.57 -19.64 4.29
C THR A 256 13.24 -20.38 4.17
N ASN A 257 12.96 -21.33 5.07
CA ASN A 257 11.77 -22.20 5.09
C ASN A 257 11.50 -23.01 3.80
N THR A 258 12.43 -23.00 2.86
CA THR A 258 12.35 -23.73 1.61
C THR A 258 13.75 -24.15 1.15
N GLY A 259 13.82 -25.07 0.19
CA GLY A 259 15.07 -25.62 -0.32
C GLY A 259 15.85 -26.39 0.74
N ALA A 260 17.08 -25.95 1.06
CA ALA A 260 17.92 -26.55 2.10
C ALA A 260 17.57 -26.07 3.52
N ASP A 261 16.55 -25.21 3.65
CA ASP A 261 16.06 -24.63 4.91
C ASP A 261 17.18 -24.03 5.79
N LEU A 262 17.99 -23.16 5.17
CA LEU A 262 19.15 -22.56 5.82
C LEU A 262 18.72 -21.41 6.74
N THR A 263 19.38 -21.30 7.88
CA THR A 263 19.27 -20.14 8.79
C THR A 263 20.54 -19.31 8.71
N TYR A 264 20.38 -18.04 8.38
CA TYR A 264 21.45 -17.05 8.23
C TYR A 264 21.41 -16.03 9.35
N THR A 265 22.57 -15.48 9.70
CA THR A 265 22.75 -14.46 10.74
C THR A 265 23.80 -13.44 10.33
N PRO A 266 23.90 -12.28 11.01
CA PRO A 266 24.99 -11.32 10.81
C PRO A 266 26.42 -11.88 11.01
N LEU A 267 26.58 -13.06 11.61
CA LEU A 267 27.89 -13.73 11.77
C LEU A 267 28.34 -14.53 10.54
N ASP A 268 27.43 -14.77 9.59
CA ASP A 268 27.77 -15.45 8.34
C ASP A 268 28.62 -14.57 7.42
N GLU A 269 29.21 -15.17 6.39
CA GLU A 269 30.00 -14.43 5.41
C GLU A 269 29.18 -13.27 4.79
N PRO A 270 29.80 -12.12 4.48
CA PRO A 270 29.06 -10.91 4.10
C PRO A 270 28.04 -11.10 2.96
N ASN A 271 28.38 -11.92 1.97
CA ASN A 271 27.49 -12.22 0.85
C ASN A 271 26.36 -13.18 1.22
N ASP A 272 26.60 -14.16 2.10
CA ASP A 272 25.55 -15.05 2.58
C ASP A 272 24.50 -14.25 3.35
N TRP A 273 24.95 -13.37 4.25
CA TRP A 273 24.05 -12.50 5.01
C TRP A 273 23.31 -11.49 4.13
N LEU A 274 24.00 -10.86 3.18
CA LEU A 274 23.36 -9.95 2.24
C LEU A 274 22.34 -10.66 1.35
N LEU A 275 22.64 -11.87 0.87
CA LEU A 275 21.69 -12.68 0.11
C LEU A 275 20.47 -13.07 0.95
N ALA A 276 20.66 -13.38 2.23
CA ALA A 276 19.54 -13.67 3.13
C ALA A 276 18.59 -12.48 3.28
N LYS A 277 19.14 -11.26 3.43
CA LYS A 277 18.34 -10.03 3.44
C LYS A 277 17.64 -9.77 2.10
N MET A 278 18.32 -10.02 0.98
CA MET A 278 17.73 -9.95 -0.36
C MET A 278 16.58 -10.95 -0.55
N MET A 279 16.74 -12.20 -0.09
CA MET A 279 15.68 -13.22 -0.11
C MET A 279 14.47 -12.78 0.73
N PHE A 280 14.72 -12.27 1.94
CA PHE A 280 13.66 -11.70 2.76
C PHE A 280 12.95 -10.55 2.04
N ASN A 281 13.68 -9.64 1.41
CA ASN A 281 13.11 -8.51 0.67
C ASN A 281 12.28 -8.93 -0.55
N VAL A 282 12.61 -10.05 -1.22
CA VAL A 282 11.73 -10.63 -2.26
C VAL A 282 10.36 -10.98 -1.65
N ASN A 283 10.36 -11.66 -0.51
CA ASN A 283 9.13 -12.08 0.17
C ASN A 283 8.36 -10.89 0.73
N ASP A 284 9.08 -9.93 1.26
CA ASP A 284 8.53 -8.73 1.84
C ASP A 284 7.87 -7.82 0.82
N MET A 285 8.49 -7.65 -0.34
CA MET A 285 7.91 -6.95 -1.47
C MET A 285 6.65 -7.67 -1.97
N PHE A 286 6.69 -9.00 -2.13
CA PHE A 286 5.51 -9.79 -2.50
C PHE A 286 4.35 -9.54 -1.53
N HIS A 287 4.58 -9.69 -0.23
CA HIS A 287 3.56 -9.47 0.78
C HIS A 287 3.01 -8.05 0.75
N ALA A 288 3.85 -7.01 0.68
CA ALA A 288 3.38 -5.63 0.58
C ALA A 288 2.49 -5.42 -0.66
N GLN A 289 2.89 -5.96 -1.80
CA GLN A 289 2.15 -5.82 -3.05
C GLN A 289 0.88 -6.68 -3.11
N MET A 290 0.78 -7.77 -2.36
CA MET A 290 -0.45 -8.56 -2.30
C MET A 290 -1.40 -8.08 -1.19
N LEU A 291 -0.87 -7.71 -0.03
CA LEU A 291 -1.66 -7.25 1.11
C LEU A 291 -2.39 -5.94 0.83
N HIS A 292 -1.78 -4.99 0.12
CA HIS A 292 -2.45 -3.70 -0.14
C HIS A 292 -3.73 -3.86 -0.95
N LEU A 293 -3.81 -4.84 -1.87
CA LEU A 293 -5.04 -5.15 -2.60
C LEU A 293 -6.19 -5.38 -1.62
N VAL A 294 -5.94 -6.19 -0.59
CA VAL A 294 -6.92 -6.59 0.42
C VAL A 294 -7.24 -5.45 1.37
N ILE A 295 -6.23 -4.86 2.02
CA ILE A 295 -6.45 -3.91 3.13
C ILE A 295 -6.81 -2.50 2.63
N THR A 296 -6.70 -2.24 1.32
CA THR A 296 -7.06 -0.95 0.73
C THR A 296 -8.12 -1.10 -0.35
N HIS A 297 -7.80 -1.69 -1.50
CA HIS A 297 -8.72 -1.69 -2.65
C HIS A 297 -10.01 -2.46 -2.34
N ASP A 298 -9.91 -3.75 -2.00
CA ASP A 298 -11.07 -4.60 -1.74
C ASP A 298 -11.95 -4.03 -0.62
N VAL A 299 -11.35 -3.66 0.51
CA VAL A 299 -12.09 -3.10 1.66
C VAL A 299 -12.78 -1.77 1.31
N SER A 300 -12.05 -0.80 0.71
CA SER A 300 -12.62 0.52 0.41
C SER A 300 -13.70 0.46 -0.68
N GLU A 301 -13.48 -0.36 -1.72
CA GLU A 301 -14.46 -0.60 -2.77
C GLU A 301 -15.74 -1.22 -2.22
N GLY A 302 -15.63 -2.21 -1.33
CA GLY A 302 -16.76 -2.85 -0.68
C GLY A 302 -17.57 -1.88 0.18
N VAL A 303 -16.89 -1.11 1.05
CA VAL A 303 -17.54 -0.10 1.91
C VAL A 303 -18.22 0.99 1.09
N HIS A 304 -17.58 1.47 0.02
CA HIS A 304 -18.16 2.46 -0.87
C HIS A 304 -19.30 1.90 -1.72
N GLN A 305 -19.19 0.65 -2.19
CA GLN A 305 -20.25 0.03 -2.97
C GLN A 305 -21.53 -0.08 -2.15
N ALA A 306 -21.45 -0.49 -0.89
CA ALA A 306 -22.60 -0.47 0.03
C ALA A 306 -23.22 0.93 0.16
N ALA A 307 -22.40 1.99 0.20
CA ALA A 307 -22.90 3.37 0.24
C ALA A 307 -23.66 3.73 -1.05
N LEU A 308 -23.20 3.28 -2.22
CA LEU A 308 -23.90 3.50 -3.51
C LEU A 308 -25.32 2.91 -3.52
N HIS A 309 -25.53 1.82 -2.78
CA HIS A 309 -26.83 1.15 -2.65
C HIS A 309 -27.80 1.81 -1.68
N THR A 310 -27.32 2.62 -0.74
CA THR A 310 -28.07 2.99 0.48
C THR A 310 -28.12 4.50 0.75
N LEU A 311 -27.05 5.24 0.48
CA LEU A 311 -27.00 6.68 0.72
C LEU A 311 -27.47 7.46 -0.51
N SER A 312 -28.17 8.57 -0.28
CA SER A 312 -28.47 9.55 -1.34
C SER A 312 -27.19 10.17 -1.91
N GLU A 313 -27.22 10.58 -3.19
CA GLU A 313 -26.16 11.42 -3.78
C GLU A 313 -26.04 12.80 -3.09
N ASP A 314 -27.12 13.24 -2.44
CA ASP A 314 -27.19 14.46 -1.65
C ASP A 314 -26.90 14.21 -0.16
N HIS A 315 -26.61 12.98 0.25
CA HIS A 315 -26.18 12.69 1.61
C HIS A 315 -24.75 13.26 1.83
N PRO A 316 -24.48 14.05 2.89
CA PRO A 316 -23.16 14.62 3.14
C PRO A 316 -22.02 13.59 3.13
N ILE A 317 -22.23 12.43 3.76
CA ILE A 317 -21.27 11.30 3.74
C ILE A 317 -20.96 10.86 2.31
N MET A 318 -21.97 10.66 1.45
CA MET A 318 -21.77 10.25 0.06
C MET A 318 -20.93 11.29 -0.71
N VAL A 319 -21.14 12.58 -0.46
CA VAL A 319 -20.33 13.65 -1.08
C VAL A 319 -18.84 13.49 -0.76
N VAL A 320 -18.50 13.14 0.48
CA VAL A 320 -17.11 12.95 0.91
C VAL A 320 -16.55 11.62 0.42
N LEU A 321 -17.32 10.53 0.50
CA LEU A 321 -16.89 9.22 0.03
C LEU A 321 -16.58 9.22 -1.47
N GLU A 322 -17.40 9.89 -2.29
CA GLU A 322 -17.14 10.02 -3.73
C GLU A 322 -15.90 10.84 -4.04
N ARG A 323 -15.57 11.83 -3.20
CA ARG A 323 -14.28 12.54 -3.30
C ARG A 323 -13.13 11.59 -3.04
N LEU A 324 -13.19 10.80 -1.97
CA LEU A 324 -12.12 9.87 -1.57
C LEU A 324 -11.99 8.66 -2.50
N MET A 325 -13.04 8.31 -3.25
CA MET A 325 -13.07 7.23 -4.26
C MET A 325 -12.87 7.71 -5.69
N LEU A 326 -12.16 8.83 -5.87
CA LEU A 326 -11.72 9.28 -7.19
C LEU A 326 -10.93 8.14 -7.89
N GLN A 327 -11.38 7.71 -9.07
CA GLN A 327 -10.79 6.59 -9.82
C GLN A 327 -10.79 5.23 -9.10
N GLY A 328 -11.46 5.08 -7.95
CA GLY A 328 -11.32 3.91 -7.08
C GLY A 328 -11.62 2.57 -7.78
N TYR A 329 -12.57 2.54 -8.71
CA TYR A 329 -12.92 1.31 -9.44
C TYR A 329 -12.08 1.04 -10.70
N SER A 330 -11.02 1.82 -10.95
CA SER A 330 -10.07 1.53 -12.03
C SER A 330 -9.02 0.49 -11.63
N SER A 331 -8.55 0.51 -10.39
CA SER A 331 -7.35 -0.22 -9.96
C SER A 331 -7.42 -1.73 -10.16
N ARG A 332 -8.52 -2.39 -9.79
CA ARG A 332 -8.61 -3.86 -9.94
C ARG A 332 -8.76 -4.31 -11.40
N ILE A 333 -9.38 -3.48 -12.26
CA ILE A 333 -9.39 -3.73 -13.71
C ILE A 333 -7.96 -3.61 -14.26
N VAL A 334 -7.25 -2.55 -13.88
CA VAL A 334 -5.85 -2.33 -14.25
C VAL A 334 -4.95 -3.46 -13.76
N GLY A 335 -5.16 -3.94 -12.53
CA GLY A 335 -4.44 -5.08 -11.98
C GLY A 335 -4.65 -6.36 -12.80
N GLU A 336 -5.88 -6.66 -13.20
CA GLU A 336 -6.19 -7.76 -14.13
C GLU A 336 -5.44 -7.62 -15.47
N GLU A 337 -5.38 -6.40 -16.02
CA GLU A 337 -4.79 -6.14 -17.34
C GLU A 337 -3.25 -6.13 -17.34
N LEU A 338 -2.62 -5.71 -16.24
CA LEU A 338 -1.17 -5.43 -16.19
C LEU A 338 -0.37 -6.37 -15.28
N CYS A 339 -0.98 -6.81 -14.18
CA CYS A 339 -0.29 -7.54 -13.12
C CYS A 339 -0.63 -9.03 -13.16
N PHE A 340 -1.89 -9.37 -13.40
CA PHE A 340 -2.41 -10.74 -13.38
C PHE A 340 -2.86 -11.24 -14.75
N ASN A 341 -2.40 -10.59 -15.83
CA ASN A 341 -2.70 -10.97 -17.20
C ASN A 341 -1.95 -12.25 -17.58
N PRO A 342 -2.59 -13.26 -18.20
CA PRO A 342 -1.99 -14.56 -18.43
C PRO A 342 -0.64 -14.51 -19.15
N GLY A 343 0.40 -15.05 -18.51
CA GLY A 343 1.77 -15.08 -19.04
C GLY A 343 2.48 -13.73 -19.03
N GLY A 344 1.91 -12.70 -18.38
CA GLY A 344 2.56 -11.43 -18.11
C GLY A 344 3.81 -11.59 -17.23
N HIS A 345 4.62 -10.55 -17.16
CA HIS A 345 5.83 -10.57 -16.32
C HIS A 345 5.50 -10.80 -14.84
N TRP A 346 4.40 -10.23 -14.38
CA TRP A 346 3.96 -10.23 -12.99
C TRP A 346 3.00 -11.35 -12.64
N ASP A 347 2.36 -11.99 -13.63
CA ASP A 347 1.57 -13.21 -13.43
C ASP A 347 2.43 -14.34 -12.84
N GLN A 348 3.75 -14.28 -13.06
CA GLN A 348 4.73 -15.19 -12.48
C GLN A 348 5.12 -14.82 -11.04
N LEU A 349 4.85 -13.60 -10.60
CA LEU A 349 5.35 -13.04 -9.34
C LEU A 349 4.23 -12.68 -8.35
N MET A 350 2.97 -12.72 -8.79
CA MET A 350 1.78 -12.35 -8.02
C MET A 350 0.86 -13.57 -7.90
N CYS A 351 -0.05 -13.56 -6.91
CA CYS A 351 -0.86 -14.73 -6.59
C CYS A 351 -2.30 -14.39 -6.19
N ARG A 352 -3.27 -14.80 -7.00
CA ARG A 352 -4.70 -14.58 -6.71
C ARG A 352 -5.18 -15.32 -5.46
N ASP A 353 -4.57 -16.47 -5.17
CA ASP A 353 -4.93 -17.28 -4.01
C ASP A 353 -4.55 -16.56 -2.71
N TYR A 354 -3.49 -15.74 -2.69
CA TYR A 354 -3.16 -14.89 -1.54
C TYR A 354 -4.33 -13.99 -1.16
N VAL A 355 -4.91 -13.27 -2.12
CA VAL A 355 -6.04 -12.35 -1.88
C VAL A 355 -7.21 -13.13 -1.28
N THR A 356 -7.52 -14.29 -1.88
CA THR A 356 -8.60 -15.17 -1.43
C THR A 356 -8.39 -15.70 0.00
N GLU A 357 -7.18 -16.15 0.31
CA GLU A 357 -6.83 -16.74 1.61
C GLU A 357 -6.70 -15.69 2.71
N SER A 358 -6.25 -14.48 2.36
CA SER A 358 -6.07 -13.37 3.30
C SER A 358 -7.34 -12.58 3.57
N TRP A 359 -8.30 -12.54 2.65
CA TRP A 359 -9.54 -11.77 2.79
C TRP A 359 -10.25 -11.95 4.16
N PRO A 360 -10.45 -13.18 4.70
CA PRO A 360 -11.14 -13.37 5.98
C PRO A 360 -10.38 -12.83 7.21
N THR A 361 -9.08 -12.55 7.08
CA THR A 361 -8.20 -12.14 8.20
C THR A 361 -7.69 -10.72 8.05
N ALA A 362 -7.14 -10.38 6.88
CA ALA A 362 -6.63 -9.05 6.55
C ALA A 362 -7.74 -8.09 6.09
N GLY A 363 -8.84 -8.59 5.50
CA GLY A 363 -9.99 -7.76 5.09
C GLY A 363 -10.88 -7.29 6.24
N LYS A 364 -10.39 -7.36 7.49
CA LYS A 364 -11.10 -6.93 8.70
C LYS A 364 -11.02 -5.42 8.88
N TYR A 365 -12.15 -4.74 9.01
CA TYR A 365 -12.22 -3.29 9.07
C TYR A 365 -11.71 -2.73 10.40
N GLN A 366 -12.40 -3.03 11.52
CA GLN A 366 -12.07 -2.47 12.83
C GLN A 366 -10.70 -2.91 13.35
N SER A 367 -10.36 -4.20 13.15
CA SER A 367 -9.05 -4.75 13.51
C SER A 367 -7.89 -4.06 12.77
N SER A 368 -8.15 -3.44 11.62
CA SER A 368 -7.15 -2.75 10.80
C SER A 368 -7.04 -1.24 11.10
N TYR A 369 -7.79 -0.71 12.07
CA TYR A 369 -7.58 0.67 12.52
C TYR A 369 -6.14 0.84 12.99
N LEU A 370 -5.49 1.95 12.61
CA LEU A 370 -4.05 2.18 12.81
C LEU A 370 -3.57 1.77 14.22
N HIS A 371 -4.23 2.31 15.24
CA HIS A 371 -3.88 2.04 16.63
C HIS A 371 -4.24 0.62 17.07
N THR A 372 -5.37 0.09 16.60
CA THR A 372 -5.82 -1.27 16.93
C THR A 372 -4.85 -2.32 16.39
N ASP A 373 -4.48 -2.20 15.11
CA ASP A 373 -3.51 -3.09 14.45
C ASP A 373 -2.15 -3.05 15.13
N LEU A 374 -1.59 -1.85 15.35
CA LEU A 374 -0.27 -1.72 15.98
C LEU A 374 -0.23 -2.26 17.42
N LYS A 375 -1.33 -2.11 18.18
CA LYS A 375 -1.46 -2.73 19.52
C LYS A 375 -1.56 -4.24 19.41
N ALA A 376 -2.37 -4.76 18.50
CA ALA A 376 -2.54 -6.20 18.28
C ALA A 376 -1.22 -6.88 17.88
N ARG A 377 -0.35 -6.18 17.15
CA ARG A 377 1.00 -6.64 16.78
C ARG A 377 2.05 -6.38 17.87
N GLY A 378 1.68 -5.74 18.98
CA GLY A 378 2.58 -5.44 20.10
C GLY A 378 3.64 -4.38 19.80
N LEU A 379 3.41 -3.52 18.80
CA LEU A 379 4.36 -2.48 18.39
C LEU A 379 4.14 -1.14 19.14
N ILE A 380 2.93 -0.92 19.64
CA ILE A 380 2.59 0.18 20.56
C ILE A 380 1.80 -0.35 21.75
N ASN A 381 1.85 0.34 22.89
CA ASN A 381 1.02 0.05 24.06
C ASN A 381 -0.32 0.81 24.03
N ASP A 382 -1.14 0.67 25.07
CA ASP A 382 -2.46 1.33 25.17
C ASP A 382 -2.40 2.86 25.16
N ASN A 383 -1.27 3.45 25.58
CA ASN A 383 -1.00 4.88 25.56
C ASN A 383 -0.40 5.34 24.21
N ASN A 384 -0.37 4.46 23.20
CA ASN A 384 0.24 4.69 21.89
C ASN A 384 1.76 4.94 21.94
N GLU A 385 2.44 4.43 22.97
CA GLU A 385 3.91 4.51 23.10
C GLU A 385 4.55 3.26 22.48
N TYR A 386 5.68 3.44 21.78
CA TYR A 386 6.47 2.36 21.19
C TYR A 386 7.85 2.22 21.87
N PRO A 387 8.45 1.01 21.85
CA PRO A 387 9.75 0.76 22.49
C PRO A 387 10.97 1.16 21.63
N PHE A 388 10.76 1.44 20.35
CA PHE A 388 11.80 1.81 19.40
C PHE A 388 12.32 3.23 19.63
N LYS A 389 13.58 3.50 19.26
CA LYS A 389 14.09 4.88 19.22
C LYS A 389 13.29 5.78 18.27
N ALA A 390 12.80 5.20 17.19
CA ALA A 390 11.93 5.85 16.21
C ALA A 390 11.01 4.81 15.58
N PHE A 391 9.80 5.23 15.23
CA PHE A 391 8.86 4.43 14.45
C PHE A 391 8.30 5.30 13.31
N PRO A 392 9.08 5.52 12.24
CA PRO A 392 8.82 6.58 11.28
C PRO A 392 7.47 6.48 10.55
N PHE A 393 7.00 5.27 10.24
CA PHE A 393 5.66 5.09 9.71
C PHE A 393 4.60 5.58 10.69
N PHE A 394 4.63 5.10 11.94
CA PHE A 394 3.60 5.46 12.92
C PHE A 394 3.62 6.95 13.26
N GLN A 395 4.81 7.56 13.37
CA GLN A 395 4.96 8.99 13.64
C GLN A 395 4.26 9.85 12.58
N ASP A 396 4.43 9.54 11.29
CA ASP A 396 3.77 10.27 10.20
C ASP A 396 2.29 9.90 10.09
N ALA A 397 1.98 8.60 10.17
CA ALA A 397 0.63 8.08 10.03
C ALA A 397 -0.31 8.56 11.13
N ASP A 398 0.17 8.69 12.38
CA ASP A 398 -0.65 9.17 13.51
C ASP A 398 -1.04 10.65 13.32
N VAL A 399 -0.15 11.49 12.81
CA VAL A 399 -0.47 12.89 12.49
C VAL A 399 -1.60 12.95 11.44
N ILE A 400 -1.50 12.14 10.39
CA ILE A 400 -2.52 12.07 9.33
C ILE A 400 -3.84 11.49 9.87
N HIS A 401 -3.77 10.42 10.65
CA HIS A 401 -4.93 9.80 11.30
C HIS A 401 -5.67 10.81 12.19
N ASN A 402 -4.95 11.57 13.02
CA ASN A 402 -5.54 12.56 13.92
C ASN A 402 -6.15 13.74 13.15
N ALA A 403 -5.57 14.13 12.01
CA ALA A 403 -6.16 15.12 11.12
C ALA A 403 -7.48 14.63 10.50
N TYR A 404 -7.53 13.39 9.98
CA TYR A 404 -8.77 12.78 9.50
C TYR A 404 -9.81 12.68 10.60
N ARG A 405 -9.41 12.22 11.79
CA ARG A 405 -10.32 12.09 12.93
C ARG A 405 -10.92 13.44 13.35
N THR A 406 -10.09 14.49 13.40
CA THR A 406 -10.54 15.85 13.73
C THR A 406 -11.48 16.40 12.67
N PHE A 407 -11.18 16.18 11.40
CA PHE A 407 -12.05 16.54 10.28
C PHE A 407 -13.41 15.84 10.40
N PHE A 408 -13.41 14.51 10.53
CA PHE A 408 -14.65 13.73 10.58
C PHE A 408 -15.46 13.95 11.85
N GLN A 409 -14.80 14.21 12.99
CA GLN A 409 -15.49 14.64 14.20
C GLN A 409 -16.26 15.94 13.96
N SER A 410 -15.59 16.97 13.42
CA SER A 410 -16.22 18.26 13.12
C SER A 410 -17.34 18.13 12.07
N PHE A 411 -17.10 17.31 11.05
CA PHE A 411 -18.09 16.99 10.02
C PHE A 411 -19.33 16.33 10.63
N VAL A 412 -19.18 15.22 11.35
CA VAL A 412 -20.29 14.49 11.97
C VAL A 412 -21.03 15.36 12.99
N ASP A 413 -20.32 16.09 13.85
CA ASP A 413 -20.91 17.00 14.84
C ASP A 413 -21.73 18.12 14.18
N SER A 414 -21.35 18.55 12.98
CA SER A 414 -22.04 19.64 12.27
C SER A 414 -23.35 19.21 11.59
N TYR A 415 -23.53 17.91 11.34
CA TYR A 415 -24.75 17.35 10.75
C TYR A 415 -25.63 16.67 11.81
N TYR A 416 -25.03 16.05 12.83
CA TYR A 416 -25.73 15.31 13.87
C TYR A 416 -25.47 15.90 15.25
N GLU A 417 -26.51 16.51 15.84
CA GLU A 417 -26.42 17.10 17.18
C GLU A 417 -26.17 16.04 18.27
N THR A 418 -26.76 14.84 18.12
CA THR A 418 -26.73 13.77 19.12
C THR A 418 -26.56 12.39 18.48
N ASP A 419 -26.18 11.38 19.27
CA ASP A 419 -26.15 9.98 18.81
C ASP A 419 -27.53 9.50 18.33
N ALA A 420 -28.61 9.99 18.96
CA ALA A 420 -29.97 9.69 18.51
C ALA A 420 -30.25 10.19 17.09
N ALA A 421 -29.66 11.33 16.68
CA ALA A 421 -29.82 11.84 15.32
C ALA A 421 -29.13 10.94 14.28
N VAL A 422 -28.02 10.28 14.63
CA VAL A 422 -27.37 9.27 13.77
C VAL A 422 -28.21 8.00 13.72
N ALA A 423 -28.74 7.57 14.87
CA ALA A 423 -29.60 6.39 14.97
C ALA A 423 -30.92 6.54 14.18
N GLU A 424 -31.44 7.76 14.07
CA GLU A 424 -32.65 8.08 13.28
C GLU A 424 -32.38 8.22 11.78
N ASP A 425 -31.11 8.33 11.36
CA ASP A 425 -30.74 8.37 9.94
C ASP A 425 -30.79 6.96 9.33
N HIS A 426 -31.92 6.66 8.70
CA HIS A 426 -32.17 5.36 8.08
C HIS A 426 -31.22 5.05 6.91
N GLU A 427 -30.65 6.04 6.23
CA GLU A 427 -29.68 5.78 5.16
C GLU A 427 -28.35 5.31 5.76
N VAL A 428 -27.89 5.93 6.85
CA VAL A 428 -26.69 5.49 7.57
C VAL A 428 -26.87 4.10 8.18
N GLN A 429 -28.02 3.81 8.83
CA GLN A 429 -28.26 2.47 9.38
C GLN A 429 -28.25 1.42 8.26
N SER A 430 -28.94 1.69 7.14
CA SER A 430 -28.98 0.79 5.99
C SER A 430 -27.58 0.59 5.37
N TRP A 431 -26.76 1.65 5.32
CA TRP A 431 -25.39 1.55 4.81
C TRP A 431 -24.55 0.57 5.63
N PHE A 432 -24.60 0.66 6.96
CA PHE A 432 -23.83 -0.24 7.83
C PHE A 432 -24.30 -1.69 7.72
N GLU A 433 -25.62 -1.94 7.66
CA GLU A 433 -26.18 -3.27 7.39
C GLU A 433 -25.67 -3.81 6.04
N GLU A 434 -25.79 -3.00 4.98
CA GLU A 434 -25.41 -3.35 3.62
C GLU A 434 -23.93 -3.72 3.48
N VAL A 435 -23.03 -3.03 4.19
CA VAL A 435 -21.58 -3.35 4.22
C VAL A 435 -21.35 -4.78 4.72
N THR A 436 -22.06 -5.17 5.77
CA THR A 436 -21.88 -6.47 6.42
C THR A 436 -22.57 -7.59 5.65
N GLU A 437 -23.79 -7.37 5.17
CA GLU A 437 -24.63 -8.40 4.57
C GLU A 437 -24.30 -8.66 3.10
N ASN A 438 -24.06 -7.60 2.32
CA ASN A 438 -23.97 -7.68 0.86
C ASN A 438 -22.57 -7.39 0.33
N ALA A 439 -21.87 -6.39 0.86
CA ALA A 439 -20.48 -6.10 0.49
C ALA A 439 -19.47 -7.07 1.14
N LYS A 440 -19.89 -7.83 2.15
CA LYS A 440 -19.11 -8.89 2.84
C LYS A 440 -17.78 -8.41 3.42
N VAL A 441 -17.69 -7.14 3.81
CA VAL A 441 -16.51 -6.61 4.51
C VAL A 441 -16.47 -7.23 5.91
N HIS A 442 -15.33 -7.80 6.27
CA HIS A 442 -15.19 -8.48 7.56
C HIS A 442 -14.99 -7.46 8.69
N ASP A 443 -15.45 -7.80 9.90
CA ASP A 443 -15.20 -7.01 11.12
C ASP A 443 -15.59 -5.51 10.99
N PHE A 444 -16.66 -5.24 10.25
CA PHE A 444 -17.28 -3.92 10.17
C PHE A 444 -18.25 -3.75 11.35
N PRO A 445 -18.44 -2.51 11.89
CA PRO A 445 -19.34 -2.30 13.02
C PRO A 445 -20.73 -2.87 12.77
N GLN A 446 -21.13 -3.77 13.67
CA GLN A 446 -22.43 -4.43 13.60
C GLN A 446 -23.51 -3.47 14.10
N VAL A 447 -24.62 -3.40 13.38
CA VAL A 447 -25.75 -2.55 13.73
C VAL A 447 -26.99 -3.39 13.98
N SER A 448 -27.82 -2.94 14.91
CA SER A 448 -29.11 -3.54 15.20
C SER A 448 -30.04 -2.50 15.81
N SER A 449 -31.33 -2.80 15.93
CA SER A 449 -32.28 -1.92 16.62
C SER A 449 -31.87 -1.59 18.07
N ASP A 450 -31.15 -2.50 18.74
CA ASP A 450 -30.71 -2.34 20.12
C ASP A 450 -29.33 -1.67 20.25
N SER A 451 -28.60 -1.56 19.14
CA SER A 451 -27.27 -0.94 19.07
C SER A 451 -27.11 -0.25 17.71
N PRO A 452 -27.80 0.88 17.48
CA PRO A 452 -27.70 1.64 16.25
C PRO A 452 -26.33 2.32 16.14
N VAL A 453 -25.98 2.80 14.94
CA VAL A 453 -24.76 3.59 14.74
C VAL A 453 -24.82 4.87 15.59
N ASP A 454 -23.77 5.12 16.36
CA ASP A 454 -23.56 6.36 17.11
C ASP A 454 -22.51 7.26 16.42
N LYS A 455 -22.32 8.47 16.95
CA LYS A 455 -21.39 9.43 16.34
C LYS A 455 -19.94 8.94 16.39
N ALA A 456 -19.53 8.30 17.49
CA ALA A 456 -18.17 7.82 17.67
C ALA A 456 -17.83 6.75 16.62
N THR A 457 -18.71 5.77 16.45
CA THR A 457 -18.60 4.70 15.46
C THR A 457 -18.54 5.27 14.05
N LEU A 458 -19.42 6.23 13.72
CA LEU A 458 -19.41 6.86 12.41
C LEU A 458 -18.12 7.63 12.13
N VAL A 459 -17.60 8.37 13.10
CA VAL A 459 -16.32 9.09 12.99
C VAL A 459 -15.17 8.10 12.77
N ASP A 460 -15.12 7.01 13.53
CA ASP A 460 -14.05 6.01 13.41
C ASP A 460 -14.08 5.31 12.05
N VAL A 461 -15.27 4.97 11.53
CA VAL A 461 -15.44 4.40 10.18
C VAL A 461 -14.95 5.35 9.11
N LEU A 462 -15.39 6.61 9.12
CA LEU A 462 -14.99 7.58 8.11
C LEU A 462 -13.49 7.92 8.19
N THR A 463 -12.94 8.01 9.40
CA THR A 463 -11.51 8.21 9.64
C THR A 463 -10.70 7.07 9.03
N HIS A 464 -11.10 5.82 9.29
CA HIS A 464 -10.40 4.67 8.73
C HIS A 464 -10.54 4.61 7.21
N PHE A 465 -11.71 4.92 6.65
CA PHE A 465 -11.91 4.98 5.21
C PHE A 465 -10.92 5.95 4.54
N GLY A 466 -10.83 7.19 5.03
CA GLY A 466 -9.87 8.17 4.53
C GLY A 466 -8.41 7.73 4.71
N PHE A 467 -8.11 7.06 5.83
CA PHE A 467 -6.78 6.55 6.13
C PHE A 467 -6.34 5.43 5.18
N ILE A 468 -7.18 4.45 4.86
CA ILE A 468 -6.75 3.31 4.02
C ILE A 468 -6.53 3.69 2.56
N VAL A 469 -7.36 4.59 2.01
CA VAL A 469 -7.26 5.01 0.61
C VAL A 469 -6.08 5.97 0.37
N SER A 470 -5.50 6.54 1.42
CA SER A 470 -4.37 7.46 1.32
C SER A 470 -3.12 6.89 2.00
N VAL A 471 -3.14 6.69 3.30
CA VAL A 471 -1.96 6.29 4.08
C VAL A 471 -1.61 4.82 3.85
N SER A 472 -2.53 3.89 4.10
CA SER A 472 -2.22 2.46 3.97
C SER A 472 -1.79 2.10 2.56
N HIS A 473 -2.51 2.62 1.56
CA HIS A 473 -2.21 2.37 0.15
C HIS A 473 -0.84 2.93 -0.23
N HIS A 474 -0.54 4.20 0.06
CA HIS A 474 0.74 4.80 -0.34
C HIS A 474 1.92 4.40 0.55
N ALA A 475 1.65 3.82 1.73
CA ALA A 475 2.66 3.15 2.55
C ALA A 475 3.13 1.81 1.97
N LEU A 476 2.38 1.19 1.04
CA LEU A 476 2.72 -0.11 0.45
C LEU A 476 2.93 -0.04 -1.08
N ASN A 477 2.16 0.80 -1.77
CA ASN A 477 2.16 1.00 -3.22
C ASN A 477 2.36 2.50 -3.58
N GLY A 478 1.96 2.94 -4.77
CA GLY A 478 2.10 4.30 -5.27
C GLY A 478 3.51 4.65 -5.71
N GLY A 479 3.95 5.86 -5.34
CA GLY A 479 5.26 6.40 -5.74
C GLY A 479 6.45 5.96 -4.89
N ASP A 480 6.21 5.34 -3.74
CA ASP A 480 7.27 4.95 -2.81
C ASP A 480 8.10 3.73 -3.26
N PRO A 481 7.53 2.67 -3.86
CA PRO A 481 8.29 1.55 -4.42
C PRO A 481 9.50 1.98 -5.28
N ILE A 482 9.33 2.89 -6.24
CA ILE A 482 10.43 3.39 -7.09
C ILE A 482 11.46 4.24 -6.32
N GLY A 483 11.07 4.74 -5.15
CA GLY A 483 11.89 5.59 -4.29
C GLY A 483 12.77 4.80 -3.31
N SER A 484 12.28 3.70 -2.74
CA SER A 484 12.93 3.13 -1.54
C SER A 484 12.89 1.61 -1.42
N LYS A 485 11.78 0.96 -1.79
CA LYS A 485 11.52 -0.46 -1.42
C LYS A 485 11.37 -1.43 -2.59
N ALA A 486 11.53 -0.96 -3.82
CA ALA A 486 11.61 -1.76 -5.04
C ALA A 486 12.83 -1.32 -5.88
N THR A 487 13.94 -1.04 -5.20
CA THR A 487 15.22 -0.61 -5.76
C THR A 487 16.24 -1.76 -5.82
N LEU A 488 16.82 -2.00 -7.00
CA LEU A 488 17.92 -2.94 -7.19
C LEU A 488 19.24 -2.36 -6.67
N PRO A 489 20.20 -3.17 -6.20
CA PRO A 489 20.16 -4.64 -6.19
C PRO A 489 19.47 -5.24 -4.96
N PHE A 490 19.08 -4.43 -3.97
CA PHE A 490 18.67 -4.94 -2.65
C PHE A 490 17.21 -5.41 -2.57
N HIS A 491 16.33 -4.78 -3.34
CA HIS A 491 14.90 -5.10 -3.45
C HIS A 491 14.58 -5.58 -4.86
N LEU A 492 14.56 -6.89 -5.02
CA LEU A 492 14.34 -7.58 -6.28
C LEU A 492 12.97 -8.28 -6.23
N PRO A 493 12.31 -8.42 -7.38
CA PRO A 493 10.98 -9.00 -7.39
C PRO A 493 10.99 -10.53 -7.37
N ALA A 494 12.14 -11.13 -7.70
CA ALA A 494 12.47 -12.53 -7.54
C ALA A 494 13.98 -12.70 -7.77
N LEU A 495 14.54 -13.81 -7.29
CA LEU A 495 15.91 -14.22 -7.61
C LEU A 495 15.98 -14.81 -9.03
N HIS A 496 17.14 -14.63 -9.65
CA HIS A 496 17.44 -15.13 -11.01
C HIS A 496 18.35 -16.37 -11.00
N ALA A 497 18.76 -16.85 -9.82
CA ALA A 497 19.46 -18.11 -9.62
C ALA A 497 18.80 -18.93 -8.50
N PRO A 498 18.92 -20.27 -8.51
CA PRO A 498 18.39 -21.13 -7.45
C PRO A 498 18.97 -20.78 -6.08
N LEU A 499 18.18 -20.99 -5.03
CA LEU A 499 18.63 -20.79 -3.65
C LEU A 499 19.88 -21.65 -3.36
N PRO A 500 20.84 -21.13 -2.58
CA PRO A 500 22.00 -21.91 -2.15
C PRO A 500 21.59 -23.18 -1.40
N LYS A 501 22.32 -24.27 -1.64
CA LYS A 501 22.17 -25.52 -0.89
C LYS A 501 23.04 -25.58 0.37
N GLU A 502 24.06 -24.72 0.41
CA GLU A 502 24.99 -24.54 1.50
C GLU A 502 25.43 -23.06 1.51
N LYS A 503 25.94 -22.61 2.66
CA LYS A 503 26.54 -21.27 2.79
C LYS A 503 27.89 -21.21 2.06
N GLY A 504 28.37 -20.00 1.78
CA GLY A 504 29.65 -19.74 1.12
C GLY A 504 29.51 -19.03 -0.23
N VAL A 505 28.45 -18.24 -0.43
CA VAL A 505 28.21 -17.50 -1.68
C VAL A 505 29.32 -16.48 -1.94
N GLN A 506 30.00 -16.59 -3.08
CA GLN A 506 31.11 -15.70 -3.43
C GLN A 506 30.69 -14.50 -4.28
N ASP A 507 29.60 -14.61 -5.03
CA ASP A 507 29.12 -13.59 -5.95
C ASP A 507 27.58 -13.55 -5.94
N LEU A 508 27.03 -12.35 -5.85
CA LEU A 508 25.60 -12.08 -5.80
C LEU A 508 25.01 -11.71 -7.16
N VAL A 509 25.83 -11.30 -8.12
CA VAL A 509 25.37 -10.89 -9.46
C VAL A 509 24.53 -11.97 -10.16
N PRO A 510 24.83 -13.29 -10.05
CA PRO A 510 23.98 -14.33 -10.65
C PRO A 510 22.52 -14.35 -10.15
N PHE A 511 22.25 -13.80 -8.96
CA PHE A 511 20.90 -13.75 -8.40
C PHE A 511 20.09 -12.53 -8.89
N LEU A 512 20.73 -11.57 -9.53
CA LEU A 512 20.11 -10.33 -10.01
C LEU A 512 19.54 -10.46 -11.44
N PRO A 513 18.56 -9.62 -11.81
CA PRO A 513 18.03 -9.58 -13.18
C PRO A 513 19.07 -9.10 -14.17
N ASP A 514 19.06 -9.61 -15.40
CA ASP A 514 19.87 -9.03 -16.47
C ASP A 514 19.49 -7.56 -16.75
N ALA A 515 20.33 -6.82 -17.47
CA ALA A 515 20.09 -5.40 -17.73
C ALA A 515 18.72 -5.08 -18.36
N LYS A 516 18.22 -5.95 -19.25
CA LYS A 516 16.91 -5.75 -19.89
C LYS A 516 15.79 -5.92 -18.86
N GLN A 517 15.89 -6.94 -18.03
CA GLN A 517 14.94 -7.24 -16.96
C GLN A 517 14.98 -6.19 -15.85
N ALA A 518 16.17 -5.70 -15.48
CA ALA A 518 16.34 -4.63 -14.51
C ALA A 518 15.63 -3.34 -14.96
N VAL A 519 15.87 -2.91 -16.20
CA VAL A 519 15.20 -1.74 -16.77
C VAL A 519 13.68 -1.94 -16.89
N HIS A 520 13.25 -3.16 -17.26
CA HIS A 520 11.82 -3.47 -17.34
C HIS A 520 11.13 -3.41 -15.98
N TYR A 521 11.73 -4.02 -14.96
CA TYR A 521 11.25 -3.99 -13.58
C TYR A 521 11.16 -2.56 -13.06
N ILE A 522 12.25 -1.77 -13.15
CA ILE A 522 12.26 -0.40 -12.64
C ILE A 522 11.27 0.48 -13.41
N GLY A 523 11.19 0.34 -14.74
CA GLY A 523 10.21 1.07 -15.55
C GLY A 523 8.76 0.73 -15.19
N PHE A 524 8.48 -0.53 -14.86
CA PHE A 524 7.17 -0.94 -14.37
C PHE A 524 6.87 -0.35 -12.99
N ILE A 525 7.80 -0.45 -12.04
CA ILE A 525 7.66 0.14 -10.71
C ILE A 525 7.48 1.67 -10.79
N ALA A 526 8.19 2.34 -11.70
CA ALA A 526 8.03 3.76 -11.96
C ALA A 526 6.62 4.11 -12.52
N SER A 527 5.93 3.16 -13.17
CA SER A 527 4.57 3.35 -13.68
C SER A 527 3.51 3.43 -12.59
N PHE A 528 3.81 3.03 -11.35
CA PHE A 528 2.95 3.22 -10.18
C PHE A 528 3.07 4.63 -9.59
N ASN A 529 4.09 5.39 -9.97
CA ASN A 529 4.24 6.76 -9.51
C ASN A 529 3.33 7.74 -10.26
N ARG A 530 2.93 8.83 -9.60
CA ARG A 530 2.12 9.91 -10.17
C ARG A 530 2.70 11.28 -9.79
N PRO A 531 3.90 11.63 -10.29
CA PRO A 531 4.59 12.85 -9.87
C PRO A 531 3.83 14.15 -10.21
N PHE A 532 2.90 14.10 -11.16
CA PHE A 532 2.06 15.24 -11.55
C PHE A 532 0.86 15.47 -10.62
N TYR A 533 0.63 14.62 -9.61
CA TYR A 533 -0.38 14.88 -8.58
C TYR A 533 0.00 15.97 -7.60
N GLU A 534 1.31 16.15 -7.37
CA GLU A 534 1.85 17.24 -6.54
C GLU A 534 1.35 18.62 -6.99
N THR A 535 1.06 18.81 -8.29
CA THR A 535 0.61 20.09 -8.85
C THR A 535 -0.81 20.06 -9.42
N SER A 536 -1.59 18.99 -9.19
CA SER A 536 -2.96 18.87 -9.75
C SER A 536 -4.06 18.78 -8.70
N GLU A 537 -3.80 19.23 -7.46
CA GLU A 537 -4.76 19.22 -6.34
C GLU A 537 -5.31 17.81 -6.05
N ARG A 538 -4.53 16.79 -6.40
CA ARG A 538 -4.82 15.36 -6.23
C ARG A 538 -3.96 14.70 -5.15
N ASN A 539 -3.12 15.48 -4.47
CA ASN A 539 -2.35 15.04 -3.31
C ASN A 539 -3.20 15.11 -2.01
N LEU A 540 -2.73 14.45 -0.95
CA LEU A 540 -3.43 14.30 0.32
C LEU A 540 -3.79 15.64 0.98
N GLN A 541 -2.93 16.66 0.86
CA GLN A 541 -3.25 18.02 1.31
C GLN A 541 -4.61 18.53 0.80
N ASN A 542 -4.94 18.18 -0.44
CA ASN A 542 -6.13 18.64 -1.11
C ASN A 542 -7.31 17.65 -1.01
N ALA A 543 -7.28 16.68 -0.09
CA ALA A 543 -8.36 15.70 0.09
C ALA A 543 -9.74 16.37 0.18
N PHE A 544 -9.83 17.47 0.94
CA PHE A 544 -11.08 18.18 1.20
C PHE A 544 -11.14 19.60 0.63
N SER A 545 -10.27 19.94 -0.32
CA SER A 545 -10.16 21.32 -0.87
C SER A 545 -10.96 21.56 -2.15
N ALA A 546 -11.66 20.54 -2.68
CA ALA A 546 -12.36 20.63 -3.96
C ALA A 546 -13.56 21.60 -3.87
N GLY A 547 -13.54 22.68 -4.65
CA GLY A 547 -14.56 23.74 -4.56
C GLY A 547 -15.97 23.28 -4.91
N ASP A 548 -16.11 22.33 -5.84
CA ASP A 548 -17.37 21.73 -6.25
C ASP A 548 -17.99 20.79 -5.19
N MET A 549 -17.14 20.15 -4.38
CA MET A 549 -17.53 19.42 -3.18
C MET A 549 -17.91 20.39 -2.06
N LEU A 550 -17.02 21.33 -1.74
CA LEU A 550 -17.19 22.25 -0.61
C LEU A 550 -18.43 23.14 -0.76
N GLN A 551 -18.80 23.57 -1.97
CA GLN A 551 -20.01 24.36 -2.18
C GLN A 551 -21.30 23.64 -1.72
N ARG A 552 -21.30 22.30 -1.68
CA ARG A 552 -22.43 21.48 -1.22
C ARG A 552 -22.45 21.28 0.30
N LEU A 553 -21.31 21.48 0.97
CA LEU A 553 -21.14 21.20 2.39
C LEU A 553 -21.35 22.45 3.25
N ASN A 554 -21.66 22.25 4.53
CA ASN A 554 -21.93 23.34 5.47
C ASN A 554 -20.63 24.10 5.85
N GLN A 555 -20.78 25.24 6.54
CA GLN A 555 -19.63 26.08 6.89
C GLN A 555 -18.66 25.39 7.85
N ALA A 556 -19.15 24.66 8.85
CA ALA A 556 -18.30 23.95 9.81
C ALA A 556 -17.41 22.90 9.11
N THR A 557 -17.93 22.23 8.08
CA THR A 557 -17.16 21.28 7.26
C THR A 557 -16.08 21.99 6.43
N LYS A 558 -16.36 23.20 5.91
CA LYS A 558 -15.36 24.02 5.22
C LYS A 558 -14.23 24.44 6.16
N ASP A 559 -14.59 24.89 7.36
CA ASP A 559 -13.60 25.28 8.38
C ASP A 559 -12.75 24.06 8.80
N ALA A 560 -13.36 22.87 8.90
CA ALA A 560 -12.65 21.62 9.16
C ALA A 560 -11.72 21.21 8.00
N ALA A 561 -12.13 21.44 6.74
CA ALA A 561 -11.30 21.20 5.57
C ALA A 561 -10.06 22.11 5.55
N ASP A 562 -10.21 23.39 5.91
CA ASP A 562 -9.08 24.32 6.03
C ASP A 562 -8.09 23.90 7.13
N ALA A 563 -8.61 23.40 8.26
CA ALA A 563 -7.78 22.86 9.34
C ALA A 563 -7.04 21.57 8.93
N PHE A 564 -7.70 20.70 8.17
CA PHE A 564 -7.08 19.50 7.61
C PHE A 564 -5.95 19.86 6.64
N LEU A 565 -6.20 20.78 5.68
CA LEU A 565 -5.20 21.28 4.75
C LEU A 565 -3.98 21.83 5.49
N SER A 566 -4.20 22.70 6.48
CA SER A 566 -3.13 23.30 7.29
C SER A 566 -2.26 22.24 7.99
N SER A 567 -2.89 21.18 8.52
CA SER A 567 -2.19 20.08 9.18
C SER A 567 -1.33 19.28 8.18
N MET A 568 -1.86 19.02 6.98
CA MET A 568 -1.16 18.30 5.91
C MET A 568 -0.01 19.12 5.30
N GLU A 569 -0.16 20.44 5.19
CA GLU A 569 0.91 21.34 4.79
C GLU A 569 2.04 21.36 5.83
N SER A 570 1.70 21.41 7.12
CA SER A 570 2.69 21.35 8.20
C SER A 570 3.50 20.05 8.16
N LEU A 571 2.84 18.90 8.05
CA LEU A 571 3.53 17.60 7.96
C LEU A 571 4.37 17.49 6.70
N SER A 572 3.87 17.96 5.54
CA SER A 572 4.65 17.95 4.29
C SER A 572 5.92 18.78 4.41
N ASN A 573 5.85 19.96 5.04
CA ASN A 573 7.03 20.78 5.31
C ASN A 573 8.03 20.07 6.22
N GLU A 574 7.55 19.39 7.27
CA GLU A 574 8.40 18.58 8.14
C GLU A 574 9.11 17.47 7.36
N VAL A 575 8.35 16.64 6.62
CA VAL A 575 8.89 15.54 5.82
C VAL A 575 9.94 16.04 4.81
N ARG A 576 9.66 17.16 4.13
CA ARG A 576 10.56 17.78 3.15
C ARG A 576 11.80 18.42 3.78
N SER A 577 11.76 18.73 5.08
CA SER A 577 12.89 19.30 5.81
C SER A 577 13.84 18.26 6.40
N ARG A 578 13.48 16.96 6.35
CA ARG A 578 14.30 15.88 6.90
C ARG A 578 15.68 15.85 6.26
N THR A 579 16.70 15.74 7.11
CA THR A 579 18.09 15.54 6.73
C THR A 579 18.69 14.45 7.60
N PHE A 580 19.90 14.01 7.24
CA PHE A 580 20.70 13.21 8.15
C PHE A 580 21.24 14.06 9.30
N ASP A 581 21.32 13.46 10.48
CA ASP A 581 22.04 13.99 11.63
C ASP A 581 23.55 13.72 11.51
N GLU A 582 24.29 14.06 12.56
CA GLU A 582 25.75 13.87 12.65
C GLU A 582 26.20 12.39 12.60
N ASN A 583 25.30 11.45 12.87
CA ASN A 583 25.56 10.01 12.79
C ASN A 583 25.15 9.42 11.44
N GLY A 584 24.70 10.26 10.49
CA GLY A 584 24.20 9.79 9.20
C GLY A 584 22.81 9.17 9.30
N LEU A 585 22.03 9.49 10.33
CA LEU A 585 20.69 8.95 10.55
C LEU A 585 19.61 10.03 10.37
N SER A 586 18.48 9.65 9.79
CA SER A 586 17.25 10.44 9.73
C SER A 586 16.14 9.63 10.41
N MET A 587 15.54 10.18 11.46
CA MET A 587 14.59 9.44 12.31
C MET A 587 15.12 8.06 12.75
N GLY A 588 16.39 7.99 13.15
CA GLY A 588 17.03 6.74 13.57
C GLY A 588 17.34 5.75 12.44
N MET A 589 17.18 6.15 11.16
CA MET A 589 17.42 5.30 10.00
C MET A 589 18.57 5.80 9.13
N PRO A 590 19.34 4.91 8.49
CA PRO A 590 20.38 5.29 7.53
C PRO A 590 19.81 5.71 6.15
N PHE A 591 18.55 6.14 6.08
CA PHE A 591 17.95 6.73 4.89
C PHE A 591 16.86 7.74 5.28
N ILE A 592 16.51 8.65 4.36
CA ILE A 592 15.48 9.66 4.59
C ILE A 592 14.10 9.08 4.22
N TYR A 593 13.27 8.84 5.23
CA TYR A 593 11.88 8.44 5.04
C TYR A 593 10.99 9.62 4.64
N ARG A 594 10.25 9.43 3.55
CA ARG A 594 9.43 10.48 2.91
C ARG A 594 8.18 9.94 2.22
N THR A 595 7.83 8.69 2.52
CA THR A 595 6.74 7.93 1.91
C THR A 595 5.41 8.64 2.14
N LEU A 596 5.15 9.12 3.36
CA LEU A 596 3.89 9.75 3.76
C LEU A 596 3.90 11.27 3.65
N ASP A 597 4.63 11.85 2.69
CA ASP A 597 4.58 13.30 2.41
C ASP A 597 3.21 13.69 1.84
N PRO A 598 2.34 14.41 2.58
CA PRO A 598 0.98 14.71 2.12
C PRO A 598 0.90 15.62 0.89
N GLY A 599 1.97 16.35 0.59
CA GLY A 599 2.07 17.16 -0.63
C GLY A 599 2.40 16.33 -1.87
N TYR A 600 2.75 15.05 -1.70
CA TYR A 600 3.16 14.16 -2.78
C TYR A 600 2.22 12.97 -2.98
N ILE A 601 1.84 12.29 -1.90
CA ILE A 601 0.94 11.13 -2.01
C ILE A 601 -0.49 11.57 -2.33
N PRO A 602 -1.26 10.79 -3.11
CA PRO A 602 -2.67 11.07 -3.33
C PRO A 602 -3.54 10.88 -2.08
N PHE A 603 -4.77 11.42 -2.11
CA PHE A 603 -5.80 11.14 -1.09
C PHE A 603 -6.64 9.90 -1.39
N PHE A 604 -6.34 9.16 -2.47
CA PHE A 604 -7.13 8.06 -3.02
C PHE A 604 -6.22 6.96 -3.58
N CYS A 605 -6.75 5.74 -3.73
CA CYS A 605 -6.05 4.63 -4.38
C CYS A 605 -5.89 4.88 -5.88
N ALA A 606 -4.74 5.42 -6.28
CA ALA A 606 -4.53 5.91 -7.65
C ALA A 606 -4.00 4.90 -8.68
N VAL A 607 -3.45 3.77 -8.22
CA VAL A 607 -2.73 2.80 -9.06
C VAL A 607 -2.92 1.39 -8.58
#